data_AF-A0A9E4FP97-F1
#
_entry.id   AF-A0A9E4FP97-F1
#
_cell.length_a   1.000
_cell.length_b   1.000
_cell.length_c   1.000
_cell.angle_alpha   90.00
_cell.angle_beta   90.00
_cell.angle_gamma   90.00
#
_symmetry.space_group_name_H-M   'P 1'
#
loop_
_entity.id
_entity.type
_entity.pdbx_description
1 polymer ?
#
loop_
_entity_poly.entity_id
_entity_poly.type
_entity_poly.pdbx_seq_one_letter_code
_entity_poly.pdbx_strand_id
1 'polypeptide(L)' 'NLDGAMVGLLANGKRNADKLLEAVYTLLDERYELKGAIRVNKGDASRPAPDPVVEELLRKCDLVITATGD' A
#
# COMPACT_ATOMS: atom_id res chain seq x y z
N ASN A 1 -16.89 5.90 2.09
CA ASN A 1 -16.75 6.04 0.63
C ASN A 1 -15.27 6.24 0.34
N LEU A 2 -14.72 5.66 -0.73
CA LEU A 2 -13.29 5.70 -1.08
C LEU A 2 -12.96 6.65 -2.26
N ASP A 3 -13.97 7.24 -2.89
CA ASP A 3 -13.76 8.21 -3.97
C ASP A 3 -12.83 9.35 -3.53
N GLY A 4 -11.83 9.65 -4.35
CA GLY A 4 -10.81 10.67 -4.10
C GLY A 4 -9.74 10.30 -3.06
N ALA A 5 -9.73 9.08 -2.52
CA ALA A 5 -8.76 8.67 -1.51
C ALA A 5 -7.35 8.44 -2.10
N MET A 6 -6.31 8.78 -1.33
CA MET A 6 -4.92 8.40 -1.58
C MET A 6 -4.60 7.10 -0.82
N VAL A 7 -4.20 6.05 -1.53
CA VAL A 7 -3.98 4.71 -0.96
C VAL A 7 -2.50 4.42 -0.73
N GLY A 8 -2.12 4.02 0.48
CA GLY A 8 -0.80 3.45 0.76
C GLY A 8 -0.79 1.96 0.45
N LEU A 9 0.15 1.50 -0.37
CA LEU A 9 0.40 0.09 -0.65
C LEU A 9 1.73 -0.31 -0.02
N LEU A 10 1.67 -1.05 1.08
CA LEU A 10 2.85 -1.45 1.87
C LEU A 10 3.14 -2.94 1.72
N ALA A 11 4.10 -3.26 0.85
CA ALA A 11 4.62 -4.61 0.70
C ALA A 11 5.52 -4.97 1.89
N ASN A 12 5.43 -6.21 2.34
CA ASN A 12 6.17 -6.66 3.51
C ASN A 12 7.60 -7.15 3.23
N GLY A 13 8.06 -7.14 1.97
CA GLY A 13 9.37 -7.68 1.57
C GLY A 13 9.32 -9.09 0.99
N LYS A 14 8.20 -9.81 1.12
CA LYS A 14 8.04 -11.11 0.44
C LYS A 14 7.83 -10.93 -1.06
N ARG A 15 8.28 -11.93 -1.81
CA ARG A 15 8.11 -11.98 -3.26
C ARG A 15 6.62 -11.93 -3.61
N ASN A 16 6.28 -11.19 -4.65
CA ASN A 16 4.91 -10.98 -5.14
C ASN A 16 3.94 -10.22 -4.20
N ALA A 17 4.38 -9.77 -3.02
CA ALA A 17 3.52 -8.93 -2.17
C ALA A 17 3.14 -7.61 -2.86
N ASP A 18 4.07 -7.02 -3.59
CA ASP A 18 3.88 -5.86 -4.47
C ASP A 18 2.87 -6.13 -5.58
N LYS A 19 2.99 -7.24 -6.31
CA LYS A 19 2.06 -7.61 -7.39
C LYS A 19 0.64 -7.81 -6.89
N LEU A 20 0.48 -8.43 -5.71
CA LEU A 20 -0.82 -8.59 -5.09
C LEU A 20 -1.42 -7.22 -4.73
N LEU A 21 -0.62 -6.31 -4.18
CA LEU A 21 -1.08 -4.95 -3.88
C LEU A 21 -1.50 -4.19 -5.13
N GLU A 22 -0.76 -4.31 -6.24
CA GLU A 22 -1.15 -3.70 -7.51
C GLU A 22 -2.48 -4.26 -8.02
N ALA A 23 -2.67 -5.58 -7.99
CA ALA A 23 -3.92 -6.19 -8.42
C ALA A 23 -5.13 -5.71 -7.58
N VAL A 24 -4.94 -5.59 -6.26
CA VAL A 24 -5.96 -5.05 -5.36
C VAL A 24 -6.23 -3.58 -5.66
N TYR A 25 -5.19 -2.76 -5.86
CA TYR A 25 -5.34 -1.34 -6.19
C TYR A 25 -6.13 -1.16 -7.49
N THR A 26 -5.78 -1.89 -8.55
CA THR A 26 -6.51 -1.80 -9.83
C THR A 26 -8.01 -2.08 -9.66
N LEU A 27 -8.37 -3.13 -8.92
CA LEU A 27 -9.77 -3.46 -8.66
C LEU A 27 -10.51 -2.41 -7.81
N LEU A 28 -9.79 -1.69 -6.95
CA LEU A 28 -10.36 -0.60 -6.17
C LEU A 28 -10.53 0.66 -7.03
N ASP A 29 -9.53 1.00 -7.84
CA ASP A 29 -9.53 2.17 -8.74
C ASP A 29 -10.59 2.05 -9.86
N GLU A 30 -10.90 0.83 -10.29
CA GLU A 30 -12.01 0.56 -11.21
C GLU A 30 -13.39 0.84 -10.59
N ARG A 31 -13.51 0.79 -9.26
CA ARG A 31 -14.78 0.90 -8.53
C ARG A 31 -14.98 2.24 -7.84
N TYR A 32 -13.88 2.85 -7.46
CA TYR A 32 -13.80 4.08 -6.69
C TYR A 32 -12.83 4.99 -7.43
N GLU A 33 -13.21 6.25 -7.66
CA GLU A 33 -12.36 7.21 -8.38
C GLU A 33 -11.19 7.63 -7.48
N LEU A 34 -10.21 6.75 -7.26
CA LEU A 34 -9.11 7.00 -6.33
C LEU A 34 -8.23 8.14 -6.85
N LYS A 35 -7.66 8.91 -5.93
CA LYS A 35 -6.73 9.99 -6.28
C LYS A 35 -5.36 9.45 -6.69
N GLY A 36 -4.99 8.28 -6.19
CA GLY A 36 -3.73 7.62 -6.51
C GLY A 36 -3.25 6.69 -5.40
N ALA A 37 -2.00 6.23 -5.53
CA ALA A 37 -1.36 5.41 -4.52
C ALA A 37 0.14 5.68 -4.33
N ILE A 38 0.59 5.50 -3.09
CA ILE A 38 2.00 5.47 -2.69
C ILE A 38 2.43 4.03 -2.45
N ARG A 39 3.46 3.60 -3.16
CA ARG A 39 3.95 2.21 -3.14
C ARG A 39 5.25 2.14 -2.36
N VAL A 40 5.26 1.35 -1.30
CA VAL A 40 6.44 1.17 -0.45
C VAL A 40 6.63 -0.31 -0.15
N ASN A 41 7.89 -0.72 -0.04
CA ASN A 41 8.26 -2.05 0.43
C ASN A 41 9.16 -1.90 1.66
N LYS A 42 8.76 -2.50 2.79
CA LYS A 42 9.57 -2.46 4.03
C LYS A 42 10.80 -3.37 4.02
N GLY A 43 10.97 -4.20 2.98
CA GLY A 43 12.18 -4.97 2.70
C GLY A 43 12.41 -6.21 3.58
N ASP A 44 11.82 -6.26 4.78
CA ASP A 44 11.98 -7.37 5.72
C ASP A 44 10.62 -7.75 6.32
N ALA A 45 10.14 -8.96 6.05
CA ALA A 45 8.84 -9.44 6.50
C ALA A 45 8.72 -9.55 8.03
N SER A 46 9.84 -9.81 8.71
CA SER A 46 9.91 -10.07 10.14
C SER A 46 10.14 -8.81 10.98
N ARG A 47 10.48 -7.68 10.35
CA ARG A 47 10.65 -6.39 11.04
C ARG A 47 9.46 -5.46 10.83
N PRO A 48 9.14 -4.57 11.78
CA PRO A 48 8.23 -3.46 11.53
C PRO A 48 8.68 -2.60 10.35
N ALA A 49 7.75 -1.87 9.72
CA ALA A 49 8.15 -0.85 8.75
C ALA A 49 8.99 0.24 9.45
N PRO A 50 10.05 0.76 8.82
CA PRO A 50 10.83 1.84 9.40
C PRO A 50 9.97 3.07 9.69
N ASP A 51 10.23 3.77 10.79
CA ASP A 51 9.45 4.96 11.19
C ASP A 51 9.28 5.99 10.05
N PRO A 52 10.30 6.30 9.23
CA PRO A 52 10.13 7.22 8.10
C PRO A 52 9.08 6.76 7.07
N VAL A 53 8.97 5.44 6.84
CA VAL A 53 7.94 4.87 5.95
C VAL A 53 6.56 5.04 6.56
N VAL A 54 6.43 4.77 7.86
CA VAL A 54 5.16 4.95 8.58
C VAL A 54 4.73 6.41 8.56
N GLU A 55 5.65 7.33 8.84
CA GLU A 55 5.38 8.78 8.82
C GLU A 55 4.96 9.27 7.42
N GLU A 56 5.59 8.78 6.36
CA GLU A 56 5.21 9.14 5.00
C GLU A 56 3.78 8.69 4.69
N LEU A 57 3.44 7.45 5.03
CA LEU A 57 2.10 6.89 4.79
C LEU A 57 1.04 7.64 5.60
N LEU A 58 1.31 7.94 6.87
CA LEU A 58 0.41 8.71 7.74
C LEU A 58 0.15 10.14 7.24
N ARG A 59 1.16 10.79 6.63
CA ARG A 59 1.03 12.16 6.13
C ARG A 59 0.31 12.24 4.80
N LYS A 60 0.41 11.20 3.98
CA LYS A 60 0.02 11.27 2.57
C LYS A 60 -1.18 10.41 2.20
N CYS A 61 -1.51 9.38 2.97
CA CYS A 61 -2.52 8.39 2.62
C CYS A 61 -3.73 8.47 3.55
N ASP A 62 -4.92 8.24 2.99
CA ASP A 62 -6.18 8.16 3.73
C ASP A 62 -6.43 6.74 4.26
N LEU A 63 -5.85 5.74 3.60
CA LEU A 63 -5.82 4.35 4.04
C LEU A 63 -4.51 3.66 3.63
N VAL A 64 -4.17 2.56 4.30
CA VAL A 64 -3.03 1.73 3.96
C VAL A 64 -3.48 0.27 3.82
N ILE A 65 -3.08 -0.37 2.73
CA ILE A 65 -3.25 -1.80 2.47
C ILE A 65 -1.88 -2.46 2.58
N THR A 66 -1.80 -3.52 3.37
CA THR A 66 -0.58 -4.31 3.55
C THR A 66 -0.76 -5.70 2.97
N ALA A 67 0.28 -6.26 2.36
CA ALA A 67 0.23 -7.63 1.83
C ALA A 67 1.47 -8.45 2.18
N THR A 68 1.25 -9.77 2.20
CA THR A 68 2.29 -10.79 2.34
C THR A 68 2.20 -11.70 1.12
N GLY A 69 3.34 -11.95 0.46
CA GLY A 69 3.43 -12.83 -0.70
C GLY A 69 4.09 -14.19 -0.42
N ASP A 70 4.40 -14.90 -1.50
CA ASP A 70 5.10 -16.20 -1.57
C ASP A 70 6.49 -16.03 -2.21
#